data_AF-Q41380-F1
#
_entry.id   AF-Q41380-F1
#
_cell.length_a   1.000
_cell.length_b   1.000
_cell.length_c   1.000
_cell.angle_alpha   90.00
_cell.angle_beta   90.00
_cell.angle_gamma   90.00
#
_symmetry.space_group_name_H-M   'P 1'
#
loop_
_entity.id
_entity.type
_entity.pdbx_description
1 polymer ?
#
loop_
_entity_poly.entity_id
_entity_poly.type
_entity_poly.pdbx_seq_one_letter_code
_entity_poly.pdbx_strand_id
1 'polypeptide(L)'
;MSSAQDPFYIVKDEIQDSIDKLQATFHQWEHIPVASGEQSRLTKELLSNCESIEWQVDELEKAISVAARDPSLYGINQAACDKRRKWTSTARIQVGNIKKAVTASNFGGMRQELMRMPKSHQQTTNGKYVAKDNDDFISSESDTQMLLIRQQDEELDELNASVERIGSVGLTIHDELLAQDRI
;
A
#
# COMPACT_ATOMS: atom_id res chain seq x y z
N MET A 1 -31.07 -21.57 -7.40
CA MET A 1 -30.47 -21.00 -6.18
C MET A 1 -30.58 -19.48 -6.29
N SER A 2 -31.33 -18.82 -5.42
CA SER A 2 -31.36 -17.35 -5.39
C SER A 2 -30.00 -16.83 -4.92
N SER A 3 -29.49 -15.78 -5.56
CA SER A 3 -28.20 -15.14 -5.24
C SER A 3 -28.03 -14.78 -3.76
N ALA A 4 -29.14 -14.57 -3.04
CA ALA A 4 -29.17 -14.19 -1.62
C ALA A 4 -28.91 -15.33 -0.62
N GLN A 5 -28.87 -16.60 -1.05
CA GLN A 5 -28.57 -17.75 -0.19
C GLN A 5 -27.21 -18.38 -0.46
N ASP A 6 -26.46 -17.82 -1.41
CA ASP A 6 -25.13 -18.29 -1.74
C ASP A 6 -24.12 -17.69 -0.74
N PRO A 7 -23.38 -18.52 0.02
CA PRO A 7 -22.42 -18.07 1.02
C PRO A 7 -21.41 -17.06 0.47
N PHE A 8 -21.10 -17.14 -0.84
CA PHE A 8 -20.21 -16.18 -1.46
C PHE A 8 -20.72 -14.75 -1.35
N TYR A 9 -22.00 -14.49 -1.64
CA TYR A 9 -22.52 -13.12 -1.65
C TYR A 9 -22.67 -12.54 -0.25
N ILE A 10 -22.92 -13.39 0.75
CA ILE A 10 -22.93 -12.99 2.16
C ILE A 10 -21.54 -12.48 2.55
N VAL A 11 -20.51 -13.29 2.34
CA VAL A 11 -19.12 -12.93 2.67
C VAL A 11 -18.64 -11.74 1.82
N LYS A 12 -19.06 -11.69 0.54
CA LYS A 12 -18.76 -10.56 -0.35
C LYS A 12 -19.31 -9.24 0.22
N ASP A 13 -20.54 -9.24 0.71
CA ASP A 13 -21.17 -8.05 1.25
C ASP A 13 -20.52 -7.64 2.58
N GLU A 14 -20.16 -8.58 3.45
CA GLU A 14 -19.40 -8.30 4.68
C GLU A 14 -18.00 -7.70 4.40
N ILE A 15 -17.30 -8.23 3.39
CA ILE A 15 -16.01 -7.69 2.94
C ILE A 15 -16.21 -6.30 2.33
N GLN A 16 -17.27 -6.09 1.54
CA GLN A 16 -17.57 -4.79 0.95
C GLN A 16 -17.82 -3.74 2.04
N ASP A 17 -18.63 -4.06 3.06
CA ASP A 17 -18.85 -3.18 4.21
C ASP A 17 -17.55 -2.85 4.94
N SER A 18 -16.62 -3.80 5.00
CA SER A 18 -15.29 -3.61 5.60
C SER A 18 -14.41 -2.70 4.75
N ILE A 19 -14.47 -2.82 3.42
CA ILE A 19 -13.79 -1.92 2.47
C ILE A 19 -14.37 -0.52 2.54
N ASP A 20 -15.68 -0.37 2.63
CA ASP A 20 -16.35 0.94 2.71
C ASP A 20 -15.96 1.66 4.02
N LYS A 21 -15.89 0.92 5.13
CA LYS A 21 -15.36 1.43 6.41
C LYS A 21 -13.88 1.80 6.29
N LEU A 22 -13.05 0.96 5.67
CA LEU A 22 -11.64 1.24 5.44
C LEU A 22 -11.45 2.54 4.64
N GLN A 23 -12.24 2.74 3.58
CA GLN A 23 -12.22 3.98 2.78
C GLN A 23 -12.64 5.20 3.58
N ALA A 24 -13.69 5.09 4.39
CA ALA A 24 -14.12 6.18 5.28
C ALA A 24 -13.02 6.56 6.28
N THR A 25 -12.37 5.58 6.91
CA THR A 25 -11.24 5.81 7.82
C THR A 25 -10.04 6.40 7.07
N PHE A 26 -9.78 5.98 5.83
CA PHE A 26 -8.69 6.50 5.01
C PHE A 26 -8.91 7.98 4.68
N HIS A 27 -10.11 8.36 4.26
CA HIS A 27 -10.44 9.76 4.02
C HIS A 27 -10.32 10.62 5.28
N GLN A 28 -10.74 10.11 6.44
CA GLN A 28 -10.51 10.82 7.71
C GLN A 28 -9.02 11.02 7.98
N TRP A 29 -8.21 9.99 7.75
CA TRP A 29 -6.77 10.04 7.93
C TRP A 29 -6.07 11.01 6.96
N GLU A 30 -6.54 11.13 5.71
CA GLU A 30 -6.02 12.10 4.72
C GLU A 30 -6.21 13.56 5.17
N HIS A 31 -7.28 13.84 5.93
CA HIS A 31 -7.59 15.19 6.43
C HIS A 31 -6.91 15.53 7.76
N ILE A 32 -6.27 14.57 8.43
CA ILE A 32 -5.59 14.79 9.72
C ILE A 32 -4.18 15.33 9.49
N PRO A 33 -3.75 16.37 10.23
CA PRO A 33 -2.40 16.91 10.13
C PRO A 33 -1.32 15.86 10.34
N VAL A 34 -0.30 15.89 9.48
CA VAL A 34 0.86 15.02 9.58
C VAL A 34 1.53 15.21 10.95
N ALA A 35 1.89 14.09 11.60
CA ALA A 35 2.51 14.03 12.94
C ALA A 35 1.57 14.27 14.15
N SER A 36 0.25 14.17 13.97
CA SER A 36 -0.66 14.01 15.11
C SER A 36 -0.58 12.58 15.67
N GLY A 37 -0.62 12.42 17.00
CA GLY A 37 -0.74 11.09 17.62
C GLY A 37 -1.99 10.32 17.15
N GLU A 38 -3.03 11.05 16.74
CA GLU A 38 -4.24 10.50 16.12
C GLU A 38 -3.97 9.92 14.72
N GLN A 39 -3.11 10.57 13.92
CA GLN A 39 -2.71 10.07 12.61
C GLN A 39 -1.97 8.73 12.75
N SER A 40 -1.03 8.64 13.68
CA SER A 40 -0.29 7.40 13.96
C SER A 40 -1.20 6.25 14.43
N ARG A 41 -2.25 6.56 15.21
CA ARG A 41 -3.25 5.58 15.63
C ARG A 41 -4.04 5.07 14.42
N LEU A 42 -4.53 5.98 13.58
CA LEU A 42 -5.30 5.65 12.38
C LEU A 42 -4.45 4.93 11.31
N THR A 43 -3.18 5.28 11.16
CA THR A 43 -2.23 4.54 10.30
C THR A 43 -2.19 3.05 10.70
N LYS A 44 -2.03 2.76 11.99
CA LYS A 44 -2.01 1.36 12.48
C LYS A 44 -3.35 0.66 12.26
N GLU A 45 -4.45 1.36 12.51
CA GLU A 45 -5.81 0.85 12.28
C GLU A 45 -6.04 0.51 10.80
N LEU A 46 -5.69 1.42 9.90
CA LEU A 46 -5.79 1.24 8.45
C LEU A 46 -4.95 0.06 7.97
N LEU A 47 -3.69 -0.06 8.42
CA LEU A 47 -2.83 -1.18 8.04
C LEU A 47 -3.39 -2.52 8.53
N SER A 48 -3.85 -2.58 9.78
CA SER A 48 -4.47 -3.79 10.33
C SER A 48 -5.76 -4.17 9.61
N ASN A 49 -6.59 -3.19 9.26
CA ASN A 49 -7.82 -3.42 8.49
C ASN A 49 -7.49 -3.89 7.06
N CYS A 50 -6.49 -3.30 6.41
CA CYS A 50 -6.01 -3.76 5.11
C CYS A 50 -5.56 -5.23 5.15
N GLU A 51 -4.74 -5.62 6.14
CA GLU A 51 -4.27 -7.00 6.30
C GLU A 51 -5.43 -7.97 6.54
N SER A 52 -6.40 -7.57 7.37
CA SER A 52 -7.57 -8.41 7.64
C SER A 52 -8.41 -8.62 6.38
N ILE A 53 -8.65 -7.56 5.60
CA ILE A 53 -9.46 -7.65 4.37
C ILE A 53 -8.71 -8.41 3.28
N GLU A 54 -7.40 -8.17 3.11
CA GLU A 54 -6.55 -8.93 2.18
C GLU A 54 -6.67 -10.43 2.46
N TRP A 55 -6.54 -10.84 3.72
CA TRP A 55 -6.70 -12.24 4.11
C TRP A 55 -8.10 -12.81 3.77
N GLN A 56 -9.17 -12.06 4.04
CA GLN A 56 -10.54 -12.49 3.71
C GLN A 56 -10.74 -12.65 2.20
N VAL A 57 -10.21 -11.72 1.40
CA VAL A 57 -10.27 -11.78 -0.06
C VAL A 57 -9.47 -12.96 -0.60
N ASP A 58 -8.29 -13.24 -0.03
CA ASP A 58 -7.46 -14.38 -0.40
C ASP A 58 -8.17 -15.71 -0.11
N GLU A 59 -8.84 -15.82 1.03
CA GLU A 59 -9.60 -17.03 1.39
C GLU A 59 -10.82 -17.23 0.46
N LEU A 60 -11.50 -16.14 0.11
CA LEU A 60 -12.60 -16.18 -0.85
C LEU A 60 -12.11 -16.58 -2.26
N GLU A 61 -10.92 -16.14 -2.68
CA GLU A 61 -10.29 -16.55 -3.94
C GLU A 61 -9.96 -18.06 -3.97
N LYS A 62 -9.48 -18.62 -2.85
CA LYS A 62 -9.28 -20.08 -2.73
C LYS A 62 -10.61 -20.84 -2.86
N ALA A 63 -11.67 -20.36 -2.21
CA ALA A 63 -13.00 -20.97 -2.31
C ALA A 63 -13.53 -20.94 -3.76
N ILE A 64 -13.36 -19.83 -4.49
CA ILE A 64 -13.69 -19.75 -5.92
C ILE A 64 -12.88 -20.76 -6.72
N SER A 65 -11.58 -20.89 -6.43
CA SER A 65 -10.68 -21.80 -7.15
C SER A 65 -11.09 -23.27 -6.95
N VAL A 66 -11.50 -23.65 -5.74
CA VAL A 66 -12.05 -24.98 -5.46
C VAL A 66 -13.36 -25.21 -6.21
N ALA A 67 -14.28 -24.24 -6.16
CA ALA A 67 -15.56 -24.32 -6.85
C ALA A 67 -15.43 -24.43 -8.37
N ALA A 68 -14.41 -23.77 -8.95
CA ALA A 68 -14.13 -23.81 -10.38
C ALA A 68 -13.54 -25.14 -10.85
N ARG A 69 -12.88 -25.90 -9.96
CA ARG A 69 -12.31 -27.23 -10.30
C ARG A 69 -13.39 -28.31 -10.42
N ASP A 70 -14.41 -28.24 -9.58
CA ASP A 70 -15.54 -29.20 -9.59
C ASP A 70 -16.92 -28.50 -9.69
N PRO A 71 -17.25 -27.86 -10.83
CA PRO A 71 -18.49 -27.08 -10.99
C PRO A 71 -19.78 -27.88 -10.75
N SER A 72 -19.75 -29.19 -11.05
CA SER A 72 -20.89 -30.10 -10.88
C SER A 72 -21.26 -30.36 -9.41
N LEU A 73 -20.28 -30.31 -8.50
CA LEU A 73 -20.48 -30.52 -7.07
C LEU A 73 -21.15 -29.30 -6.41
N TYR A 74 -20.85 -28.11 -6.91
CA TYR A 74 -21.32 -26.85 -6.32
C TYR A 74 -22.48 -26.20 -7.09
N GLY A 75 -22.79 -26.69 -8.30
CA GLY A 75 -23.86 -26.12 -9.14
C GLY A 75 -23.59 -24.68 -9.58
N ILE A 76 -22.30 -24.29 -9.68
CA ILE A 76 -21.87 -22.95 -10.06
C ILE A 76 -21.36 -23.00 -11.50
N ASN A 77 -21.83 -22.10 -12.36
CA ASN A 77 -21.38 -22.03 -13.75
C ASN A 77 -20.08 -21.21 -13.88
N GLN A 78 -19.34 -21.44 -14.97
CA GLN A 78 -18.07 -20.75 -15.24
C GLN A 78 -18.23 -19.22 -15.20
N ALA A 79 -19.31 -18.70 -15.78
CA ALA A 79 -19.60 -17.27 -15.79
C ALA A 79 -19.77 -16.67 -14.37
N ALA A 80 -20.34 -17.42 -13.42
CA ALA A 80 -20.40 -16.99 -12.03
C ALA A 80 -19.01 -17.00 -11.39
N CYS A 81 -18.20 -18.04 -11.59
CA CYS A 81 -16.82 -18.08 -11.10
C CYS A 81 -15.99 -16.89 -11.61
N ASP A 82 -16.13 -16.53 -12.88
CA ASP A 82 -15.40 -15.41 -13.46
C ASP A 82 -15.85 -14.06 -12.91
N LYS A 83 -17.16 -13.87 -12.67
CA LYS A 83 -17.68 -12.68 -11.96
C LYS A 83 -17.11 -12.57 -10.55
N ARG A 84 -17.06 -13.68 -9.81
CA ARG A 84 -16.50 -13.73 -8.45
C ARG A 84 -15.01 -13.38 -8.44
N ARG A 85 -14.24 -13.97 -9.37
CA ARG A 85 -12.80 -13.71 -9.53
C ARG A 85 -12.51 -12.24 -9.88
N LYS A 86 -13.33 -11.65 -10.77
CA LYS A 86 -13.21 -10.23 -11.12
C LYS A 86 -13.42 -9.33 -9.91
N TRP A 87 -14.43 -9.64 -9.09
CA TRP A 87 -14.69 -8.86 -7.88
C TRP A 87 -13.56 -9.01 -6.85
N THR A 88 -13.08 -10.23 -6.56
CA THR A 88 -11.97 -10.43 -5.61
C THR A 88 -10.69 -9.73 -6.05
N SER A 89 -10.37 -9.78 -7.35
CA SER A 89 -9.23 -9.05 -7.93
C SER A 89 -9.38 -7.53 -7.75
N THR A 90 -10.57 -6.99 -7.98
CA THR A 90 -10.86 -5.56 -7.80
C THR A 90 -10.72 -5.16 -6.32
N ALA A 91 -11.26 -5.96 -5.40
CA ALA A 91 -11.14 -5.73 -3.96
C ALA A 91 -9.68 -5.72 -3.49
N ARG A 92 -8.88 -6.69 -3.93
CA ARG A 92 -7.44 -6.75 -3.61
C ARG A 92 -6.70 -5.51 -4.10
N ILE A 93 -6.98 -5.03 -5.31
CA ILE A 93 -6.36 -3.81 -5.86
C ILE A 93 -6.74 -2.58 -5.02
N GLN A 94 -8.03 -2.41 -4.67
CA GLN A 94 -8.48 -1.27 -3.87
C GLN A 94 -7.78 -1.22 -2.51
N VAL A 95 -7.76 -2.33 -1.77
CA VAL A 95 -7.13 -2.43 -0.45
C VAL A 95 -5.61 -2.24 -0.56
N GLY A 96 -4.98 -2.85 -1.57
CA GLY A 96 -3.55 -2.70 -1.83
C GLY A 96 -3.13 -1.26 -2.13
N ASN A 97 -3.98 -0.49 -2.85
CA ASN A 97 -3.71 0.92 -3.12
C ASN A 97 -3.79 1.77 -1.85
N ILE A 98 -4.80 1.55 -0.99
CA ILE A 98 -4.92 2.23 0.30
C ILE A 98 -3.73 1.90 1.19
N LYS A 99 -3.36 0.63 1.30
CA LYS A 99 -2.19 0.18 2.08
C LYS A 99 -0.91 0.87 1.62
N LYS A 100 -0.66 0.95 0.31
CA LYS A 100 0.50 1.64 -0.27
C LYS A 100 0.50 3.15 0.02
N ALA A 101 -0.66 3.81 -0.07
CA ALA A 101 -0.77 5.24 0.20
C ALA A 101 -0.47 5.56 1.69
N VAL A 102 -1.00 4.73 2.59
CA VAL A 102 -0.78 4.86 4.04
C VAL A 102 0.69 4.62 4.41
N THR A 103 1.32 3.57 3.85
CA THR A 103 2.73 3.29 4.13
C THR A 103 3.64 4.39 3.58
N ALA A 104 3.46 4.82 2.32
CA ALA A 104 4.28 5.87 1.71
C ALA A 104 4.25 7.18 2.53
N SER A 105 3.08 7.57 3.02
CA SER A 105 2.92 8.79 3.82
C SER A 105 3.50 8.65 5.23
N ASN A 106 3.43 7.46 5.84
CA ASN A 106 4.03 7.20 7.15
C ASN A 106 5.56 7.30 7.10
N PHE A 107 6.20 6.77 6.06
CA PHE A 107 7.66 6.92 5.88
C PHE A 107 8.07 8.34 5.50
N GLY A 108 7.26 9.04 4.69
CA GLY A 108 7.48 10.46 4.37
C GLY A 108 7.38 11.38 5.60
N GLY A 109 6.37 11.16 6.45
CA GLY A 109 6.17 11.92 7.70
C GLY A 109 7.25 11.63 8.75
N MET A 110 7.67 10.37 8.92
CA MET A 110 8.75 10.01 9.84
C MET A 110 10.11 10.57 9.40
N ARG A 111 10.40 10.63 8.10
CA ARG A 111 11.59 11.31 7.56
C ARG A 111 11.56 12.81 7.85
N GLN A 112 10.38 13.43 7.82
CA GLN A 112 10.21 14.86 8.10
C GLN A 112 10.30 15.19 9.60
N GLU A 113 9.84 14.29 10.49
CA GLU A 113 10.06 14.42 11.94
C GLU A 113 11.52 14.24 12.35
N LEU A 114 12.24 13.28 11.75
CA LEU A 114 13.69 13.10 11.97
C LEU A 114 14.51 14.33 11.54
N MET A 115 14.04 15.07 10.53
CA MET A 115 14.62 16.35 10.08
C MET A 115 14.19 17.55 10.93
N ARG A 116 13.20 17.39 11.81
CA ARG A 116 12.62 18.44 12.65
C ARG A 116 13.10 18.28 14.10
N MET A 117 14.43 18.24 14.30
CA MET A 117 15.02 18.27 15.64
C MET A 117 14.67 19.60 16.34
N PRO A 118 14.12 19.60 17.57
CA PRO A 118 13.83 20.83 18.29
C PRO A 118 15.14 21.46 18.78
N LYS A 119 15.50 22.63 18.23
CA LYS A 119 16.49 23.50 18.86
C LYS A 119 15.85 24.16 20.08
N SER A 120 15.85 23.47 21.21
CA SER A 120 15.42 24.07 22.48
C SER A 120 16.51 24.05 23.53
N HIS A 121 16.89 25.29 23.89
CA HIS A 121 17.37 25.77 25.18
C HIS A 121 18.88 25.85 25.44
N GLN A 122 19.35 27.10 25.40
CA GLN A 122 20.42 27.62 26.24
C GLN A 122 20.19 27.21 27.71
N GLN A 123 21.19 26.64 28.38
CA GLN A 123 21.82 27.29 29.55
C GLN A 123 22.97 26.48 30.18
N THR A 124 24.06 27.23 30.38
CA THR A 124 25.03 27.19 31.49
C THR A 124 25.97 25.99 31.69
N THR A 125 27.26 26.34 31.51
CA THR A 125 28.41 26.04 32.38
C THR A 125 29.03 24.63 32.40
N ASN A 126 30.30 24.61 32.00
CA ASN A 126 31.36 23.62 32.24
C ASN A 126 31.34 22.31 31.44
N GLY A 127 32.09 22.28 30.32
CA GLY A 127 32.40 21.03 29.61
C GLY A 127 33.17 21.19 28.29
N LYS A 128 34.28 21.95 28.28
CA LYS A 128 35.05 22.29 27.05
C LYS A 128 35.77 21.13 26.35
N TYR A 129 35.67 19.89 26.84
CA TYR A 129 36.41 18.74 26.28
C TYR A 129 35.56 17.60 25.71
N VAL A 130 34.23 17.62 25.86
CA VAL A 130 33.34 16.53 25.38
C VAL A 130 32.61 16.90 24.08
N ALA A 131 32.55 18.18 23.72
CA ALA A 131 31.80 18.64 22.55
C ALA A 131 32.51 18.34 21.20
N LYS A 132 33.84 18.22 21.19
CA LYS A 132 34.59 18.09 19.93
C LYS A 132 34.57 16.66 19.36
N ASP A 133 34.66 15.64 20.22
CA ASP A 133 34.57 14.24 19.79
C ASP A 133 33.15 13.87 19.34
N ASN A 134 32.12 14.52 19.89
CA ASN A 134 30.73 14.27 19.52
C ASN A 134 30.36 14.91 18.18
N ASP A 135 30.92 16.09 17.85
CA ASP A 135 30.73 16.73 16.54
C ASP A 135 31.44 15.96 15.41
N ASP A 136 32.65 15.43 15.65
CA ASP A 136 33.39 14.63 14.66
C ASP A 136 32.75 13.24 14.43
N PHE A 137 32.17 12.64 15.47
CA PHE A 137 31.39 11.40 15.34
C PHE A 137 30.07 11.61 14.60
N ILE A 138 29.33 12.68 14.91
CA ILE A 138 28.05 12.98 14.25
C ILE A 138 28.24 13.38 12.78
N SER A 139 29.30 14.12 12.46
CA SER A 139 29.60 14.50 11.07
C SER A 139 30.03 13.31 10.22
N SER A 140 30.86 12.40 10.74
CA SER A 140 31.27 11.20 10.01
C SER A 140 30.13 10.20 9.76
N GLU A 141 29.17 10.05 10.68
CA GLU A 141 27.95 9.25 10.47
C GLU A 141 27.01 9.89 9.44
N SER A 142 26.83 11.21 9.49
CA SER A 142 26.01 11.98 8.53
C SER A 142 26.52 11.83 7.09
N ASP A 143 27.83 11.87 6.88
CA ASP A 143 28.42 11.71 5.55
C ASP A 143 28.23 10.28 5.02
N THR A 144 28.28 9.28 5.91
CA THR A 144 28.01 7.88 5.58
C THR A 144 26.54 7.67 5.19
N GLN A 145 25.62 8.30 5.92
CA GLN A 145 24.19 8.25 5.63
C GLN A 145 23.84 8.98 4.32
N MET A 146 24.55 10.06 3.99
CA MET A 146 24.38 10.80 2.72
C MET A 146 24.84 9.98 1.51
N LEU A 147 25.91 9.20 1.64
CA LEU A 147 26.36 8.29 0.57
C LEU A 147 25.35 7.18 0.30
N LEU A 148 24.72 6.64 1.34
CA LEU A 148 23.69 5.60 1.21
C LEU A 148 22.41 6.13 0.52
N ILE A 149 22.05 7.39 0.77
CA ILE A 149 20.92 8.06 0.10
C ILE A 149 21.22 8.31 -1.38
N ARG A 150 22.43 8.79 -1.72
CA ARG A 150 22.80 9.00 -3.13
C ARG A 150 22.80 7.70 -3.92
N GLN A 151 23.26 6.61 -3.33
CA GLN A 151 23.31 5.32 -3.99
C GLN A 151 21.90 4.74 -4.26
N GLN A 152 20.90 5.10 -3.44
CA GLN A 152 19.50 4.71 -3.67
C GLN A 152 18.77 5.63 -4.66
N ASP A 153 19.17 6.91 -4.79
CA ASP A 153 18.58 7.82 -5.79
C ASP A 153 19.00 7.43 -7.23
N GLU A 154 20.23 6.93 -7.44
CA GLU A 154 20.65 6.39 -8.76
C GLU A 154 19.86 5.15 -9.18
N GLU A 155 19.48 4.28 -8.23
CA GLU A 155 18.61 3.12 -8.52
C GLU A 155 17.15 3.53 -8.81
N LEU A 156 16.67 4.64 -8.23
CA LEU A 156 15.31 5.15 -8.47
C LEU A 156 15.15 5.79 -9.86
N ASP A 157 16.18 6.49 -10.36
CA ASP A 157 16.17 7.01 -11.73
C ASP A 157 16.20 5.88 -12.78
N GLU A 158 16.95 4.80 -12.51
CA GLU A 158 16.96 3.61 -13.37
C GLU A 158 15.62 2.88 -13.36
N LEU A 159 14.95 2.80 -12.20
CA LEU A 159 13.59 2.25 -12.07
C LEU A 159 12.55 3.13 -12.77
N ASN A 160 12.66 4.47 -12.71
CA ASN A 160 11.78 5.38 -13.44
C ASN A 160 11.90 5.19 -14.96
N ALA A 161 13.13 5.03 -15.48
CA ALA A 161 13.37 4.71 -16.89
C ALA A 161 12.87 3.30 -17.31
N SER A 162 12.76 2.36 -16.36
CA SER A 162 12.15 1.05 -16.61
C SER A 162 10.62 1.12 -16.68
N VAL A 163 9.99 1.99 -15.88
CA VAL A 163 8.54 2.22 -15.88
C VAL A 163 8.08 2.95 -17.16
N GLU A 164 8.85 3.93 -17.66
CA GLU A 164 8.56 4.57 -18.96
C GLU A 164 8.67 3.60 -20.14
N ARG A 165 9.63 2.66 -20.10
CA ARG A 165 9.75 1.60 -21.12
C ARG A 165 8.59 0.60 -21.04
N ILE A 166 8.14 0.23 -19.84
CA ILE A 166 6.97 -0.66 -19.67
C ILE A 166 5.68 0.04 -20.11
N GLY A 167 5.53 1.34 -19.83
CA GLY A 167 4.39 2.15 -20.29
C GLY A 167 4.33 2.25 -21.82
N SER A 168 5.46 2.48 -22.48
CA SER A 168 5.52 2.55 -23.95
C SER A 168 5.28 1.19 -24.62
N VAL A 169 5.76 0.08 -24.03
CA VAL A 169 5.46 -1.28 -24.47
C VAL A 169 3.96 -1.61 -24.28
N GLY A 170 3.35 -1.20 -23.16
CA GLY A 170 1.91 -1.37 -22.91
C GLY A 170 1.02 -0.62 -23.92
N LEU A 171 1.42 0.59 -24.32
CA LEU A 171 0.73 1.36 -25.37
C LEU A 171 0.89 0.70 -26.75
N THR A 172 2.07 0.18 -27.05
CA THR A 172 2.32 -0.52 -28.33
C THR A 172 1.53 -1.83 -28.40
N ILE A 173 1.40 -2.57 -27.30
CA ILE A 173 0.57 -3.78 -27.21
C ILE A 173 -0.93 -3.43 -27.32
N HIS A 174 -1.35 -2.30 -26.74
CA HIS A 174 -2.74 -1.84 -26.84
C HIS A 174 -3.11 -1.49 -28.29
N ASP A 175 -2.23 -0.78 -29.00
CA ASP A 175 -2.45 -0.44 -30.41
C ASP A 175 -2.40 -1.68 -31.33
N GLU A 176 -1.52 -2.65 -31.05
CA GLU A 176 -1.47 -3.94 -31.77
C GLU A 176 -2.72 -4.79 -31.54
N LEU A 177 -3.28 -4.82 -30.32
CA LEU A 177 -4.53 -5.51 -30.00
C LEU A 177 -5.74 -4.86 -30.69
N LEU A 178 -5.78 -3.53 -30.77
CA LEU A 178 -6.84 -2.81 -31.50
C LEU A 178 -6.75 -3.02 -33.02
N ALA A 179 -5.54 -3.25 -33.56
CA ALA A 179 -5.34 -3.59 -34.96
C ALA A 179 -5.76 -5.03 -35.27
N GLN A 180 -5.61 -5.97 -34.33
CA GLN A 180 -6.08 -7.36 -34.47
C GLN A 180 -7.62 -7.50 -34.40
N ASP A 181 -8.32 -6.58 -33.72
CA ASP A 181 -9.79 -6.61 -33.59
C ASP A 181 -10.53 -6.06 -34.84
N ARG A 182 -9.77 -5.66 -35.89
CA ARG A 182 -10.30 -5.14 -37.16
C ARG A 182 -10.04 -6.06 -38.37
N ILE A 183 -9.59 -7.30 -38.17
CA ILE A 183 -9.46 -8.35 -39.19
C ILE A 183 -10.46 -9.47 -38.88
#